data_AF-A0A7S2UP77-F1
#
_entry.id   AF-A0A7S2UP77-F1
#
_cell.length_a   1.000
_cell.length_b   1.000
_cell.length_c   1.000
_cell.angle_alpha   90.00
_cell.angle_beta   90.00
_cell.angle_gamma   90.00
#
_symmetry.space_group_name_H-M   'P 1'
#
loop_
_entity.id
_entity.type
_entity.pdbx_description
1 polymer ?
#
loop_
_entity_poly.entity_id
_entity_poly.type
_entity_poly.pdbx_seq_one_letter_code
_entity_poly.pdbx_strand_id
1 'polypeptide(L)'
;QNMKSLMGTIRFVLVVCLTVVSTTAGEQDNANNYASSTVSAFTVSTSTPVSQWTPNTIHKVETSMSSSSSSSAALGDAPQCGDGTAFSFYATRPTQKNLNTKKLLIEFVGGGACWDATTCGKMASYLTFPDRFDAFVGRSCTEVQYGSSQNNNNDGSFPLNLLCAQQVGSTDFTTYNYIVIPYCTQDVHTGNNIMTYEDGTVVNHVGGQNMMAVLRWIFKNFPKPSHIALTGCSAGATALPIAYSLLQQHYNQFLVRNVQISTISDSPVYLTPSYFLENAFGNWNPWQLMYRTGFPYETWRYNE
;
A
#
# COMPACT_ATOMS: atom_id res chain seq x y z
N GLN A 1 57.37 -44.83 16.24
CA GLN A 1 57.78 -43.88 15.20
C GLN A 1 56.56 -43.11 14.72
N ASN A 2 56.51 -41.84 15.12
CA ASN A 2 55.83 -40.66 14.57
C ASN A 2 54.35 -40.67 14.14
N MET A 3 53.59 -39.88 14.92
CA MET A 3 52.35 -39.17 14.63
C MET A 3 52.32 -38.48 13.24
N LYS A 4 51.15 -38.54 12.59
CA LYS A 4 50.64 -37.55 11.63
C LYS A 4 49.20 -37.26 12.03
N SER A 5 48.97 -36.20 12.81
CA SER A 5 48.56 -34.85 12.37
C SER A 5 47.12 -34.81 11.84
N LEU A 6 46.26 -34.31 12.72
CA LEU A 6 44.88 -33.89 12.54
C LEU A 6 44.90 -32.51 11.84
N MET A 7 44.27 -32.37 10.66
CA MET A 7 44.00 -31.06 10.06
C MET A 7 42.50 -30.93 9.81
N GLY A 8 41.86 -30.13 10.66
CA GLY A 8 40.49 -29.68 10.50
C GLY A 8 40.38 -28.68 9.35
N THR A 9 39.32 -28.82 8.56
CA THR A 9 38.98 -27.86 7.51
C THR A 9 38.16 -26.73 8.13
N ILE A 10 38.80 -25.58 8.37
CA ILE A 10 38.13 -24.32 8.67
C ILE A 10 37.51 -23.80 7.37
N ARG A 11 36.17 -23.78 7.28
CA ARG A 11 35.46 -23.06 6.21
C ARG A 11 35.36 -21.58 6.60
N PHE A 12 36.19 -20.74 5.99
CA PHE A 12 36.01 -19.30 5.96
C PHE A 12 34.78 -18.98 5.08
N VAL A 13 33.72 -18.43 5.68
CA VAL A 13 32.59 -17.84 4.94
C VAL A 13 32.99 -16.40 4.62
N LEU A 14 33.39 -16.16 3.37
CA LEU A 14 33.63 -14.83 2.83
C LEU A 14 32.27 -14.15 2.60
N VAL A 15 31.92 -13.18 3.44
CA VAL A 15 30.76 -12.31 3.21
C VAL A 15 31.14 -11.29 2.15
N VAL A 16 30.75 -11.54 0.90
CA VAL A 16 30.88 -10.57 -0.19
C VAL A 16 29.62 -9.71 -0.19
N CYS A 17 29.75 -8.47 0.30
CA CYS A 17 28.80 -7.40 0.03
C CYS A 17 28.82 -7.10 -1.47
N LEU A 18 27.84 -7.61 -2.23
CA LEU A 18 27.63 -7.20 -3.61
C LEU A 18 26.97 -5.81 -3.62
N THR A 19 27.79 -4.78 -3.84
CA THR A 19 27.34 -3.50 -4.38
C THR A 19 27.15 -3.67 -5.89
N VAL A 20 25.89 -3.70 -6.34
CA VAL A 20 25.57 -3.71 -7.78
C VAL A 20 25.76 -2.30 -8.31
N VAL A 21 26.81 -2.10 -9.11
CA VAL A 21 26.99 -0.93 -9.98
C VAL A 21 26.49 -1.33 -11.35
N SER A 22 25.40 -0.74 -11.81
CA SER A 22 24.84 -0.96 -13.14
C SER A 22 25.66 -0.18 -14.18
N THR A 23 26.26 -0.88 -15.13
CA THR A 23 26.76 -0.28 -16.38
C THR A 23 25.80 -0.60 -17.51
N THR A 24 25.34 0.42 -18.23
CA THR A 24 24.50 0.27 -19.43
C THR A 24 25.39 0.08 -20.66
N ALA A 25 25.04 -0.90 -21.50
CA ALA A 25 25.49 -0.97 -22.89
C ALA A 25 24.22 -0.92 -23.76
N GLY A 26 24.22 0.01 -24.71
CA GLY A 26 23.06 0.32 -25.54
C GLY A 26 22.91 -0.59 -26.75
N GLU A 27 21.66 -0.82 -27.13
CA GLU A 27 21.25 -1.08 -28.50
C GLU A 27 19.84 -0.50 -28.69
N GLN A 28 19.64 0.21 -29.80
CA GLN A 28 18.48 1.04 -30.09
C GLN A 28 17.23 0.19 -30.36
N ASP A 29 16.18 0.39 -29.56
CA ASP A 29 14.80 0.19 -29.99
C ASP A 29 13.89 1.23 -29.30
N ASN A 30 13.05 1.89 -30.11
CA ASN A 30 12.23 3.04 -29.74
C ASN A 30 11.02 2.65 -28.86
N ALA A 31 11.25 2.37 -27.57
CA ALA A 31 10.21 2.17 -26.55
C ALA A 31 10.52 2.87 -25.19
N ASN A 32 11.57 3.69 -25.13
CA ASN A 32 12.18 4.15 -23.87
C ASN A 32 11.84 5.59 -23.44
N ASN A 33 10.57 5.97 -23.37
CA ASN A 33 10.17 7.21 -22.65
C ASN A 33 9.37 6.97 -21.36
N TYR A 34 9.06 5.71 -21.00
CA TYR A 34 8.36 5.38 -19.74
C TYR A 34 9.21 4.58 -18.74
N ALA A 35 10.44 4.22 -19.08
CA ALA A 35 11.31 3.36 -18.29
C ALA A 35 12.60 4.06 -17.86
N SER A 36 12.52 5.28 -17.33
CA SER A 36 13.64 5.85 -16.56
C SER A 36 13.15 7.02 -15.70
N SER A 37 12.35 6.73 -14.68
CA SER A 37 12.35 7.57 -13.49
C SER A 37 13.08 6.80 -12.39
N THR A 38 14.24 7.34 -12.00
CA THR A 38 14.94 6.96 -10.78
C THR A 38 13.94 6.92 -9.64
N VAL A 39 13.66 5.73 -9.11
CA VAL A 39 12.72 5.56 -8.00
C VAL A 39 13.29 6.28 -6.79
N SER A 40 12.79 7.48 -6.51
CA SER A 40 13.04 8.19 -5.27
C SER A 40 12.80 7.21 -4.11
N ALA A 41 13.84 6.96 -3.30
CA ALA A 41 13.80 5.98 -2.24
C ALA A 41 13.00 6.54 -1.05
N PHE A 42 11.68 6.40 -1.10
CA PHE A 42 10.83 6.72 0.04
C PHE A 42 11.15 5.81 1.22
N THR A 43 11.50 6.42 2.34
CA THR A 43 11.72 5.72 3.59
C THR A 43 10.46 5.80 4.43
N VAL A 44 9.73 4.69 4.52
CA VAL A 44 8.75 4.51 5.60
C VAL A 44 9.49 3.98 6.81
N SER A 45 9.76 4.87 7.77
CA SER A 45 10.44 4.53 9.01
C SER A 45 9.49 4.68 10.19
N THR A 46 9.45 3.66 11.04
CA THR A 46 8.85 3.76 12.37
C THR A 46 9.98 4.03 13.36
N SER A 47 9.73 4.88 14.36
CA SER A 47 10.71 5.20 15.41
C SER A 47 11.13 3.97 16.21
N THR A 48 10.23 2.99 16.33
CA THR A 48 10.47 1.69 16.96
C THR A 48 10.13 0.55 16.00
N PRO A 49 10.89 -0.56 16.00
CA PRO A 49 10.54 -1.76 15.26
C PRO A 49 9.16 -2.29 15.64
N VAL A 50 8.39 -2.80 14.66
CA VAL A 50 7.05 -3.35 14.90
C VAL A 50 7.06 -4.45 15.97
N SER A 51 8.13 -5.23 16.08
CA SER A 51 8.27 -6.27 17.12
C SER A 51 8.24 -5.73 18.56
N GLN A 52 8.50 -4.44 18.76
CA GLN A 52 8.52 -3.76 20.07
C GLN A 52 7.25 -2.95 20.35
N TRP A 53 6.33 -2.85 19.40
CA TRP A 53 5.07 -2.14 19.64
C TRP A 53 4.22 -2.84 20.67
N THR A 54 3.51 -2.03 21.46
CA THR A 54 2.49 -2.50 22.40
C THR A 54 1.44 -3.32 21.65
N PRO A 55 1.25 -4.60 22.02
CA PRO A 55 0.27 -5.46 21.36
C PRO A 55 -1.15 -4.91 21.50
N ASN A 56 -1.99 -5.12 20.47
CA ASN A 56 -3.37 -4.65 20.43
C ASN A 56 -3.52 -3.13 20.63
N THR A 57 -2.56 -2.35 20.14
CA THR A 57 -2.60 -0.89 20.12
C THR A 57 -2.47 -0.41 18.68
N ILE A 58 -3.35 0.49 18.25
CA ILE A 58 -3.28 1.09 16.91
C ILE A 58 -2.21 2.17 16.91
N HIS A 59 -1.28 2.07 15.95
CA HIS A 59 -0.21 3.03 15.71
C HIS A 59 -0.45 3.73 14.37
N LYS A 60 -0.26 5.06 14.33
CA LYS A 60 -0.12 5.81 13.08
C LYS A 60 1.32 5.65 12.58
N VAL A 61 1.47 5.28 11.32
CA VAL A 61 2.76 5.15 10.64
C VAL A 61 2.85 6.27 9.61
N GLU A 62 3.73 7.23 9.90
CA GLU A 62 4.01 8.35 9.02
C GLU A 62 4.87 7.90 7.83
N THR A 63 4.55 8.43 6.65
CA THR A 63 5.37 8.25 5.46
C THR A 63 6.09 9.55 5.15
N SER A 64 7.43 9.54 5.16
CA SER A 64 8.23 10.72 4.86
C SER A 64 9.16 10.51 3.66
N MET A 65 9.43 11.60 2.94
CA MET A 65 10.52 11.68 1.97
C MET A 65 11.86 11.57 2.73
N SER A 66 12.80 10.74 2.26
CA SER A 66 14.18 10.83 2.75
C SER A 66 14.76 12.16 2.28
N SER A 67 15.25 12.98 3.22
CA SER A 67 15.75 14.34 2.99
C SER A 67 17.06 14.43 2.19
N SER A 68 17.48 13.37 1.50
CA SER A 68 18.78 13.28 0.80
C SER A 68 18.72 13.44 -0.72
N SER A 69 17.56 13.68 -1.33
CA SER A 69 17.47 14.01 -2.77
C SER A 69 16.95 15.42 -3.01
N SER A 70 17.82 16.41 -2.77
CA SER A 70 17.66 17.77 -3.28
C SER A 70 17.97 17.80 -4.79
N SER A 71 17.02 17.32 -5.61
CA SER A 71 16.79 17.64 -7.03
C SER A 71 15.91 16.56 -7.66
N SER A 72 14.78 16.98 -8.23
CA SER A 72 13.89 16.18 -9.09
C SER A 72 13.32 14.88 -8.51
N ALA A 73 12.68 14.91 -7.34
CA ALA A 73 11.49 14.08 -7.22
C ALA A 73 10.47 14.66 -8.20
N ALA A 74 10.10 13.92 -9.24
CA ALA A 74 9.06 14.36 -10.14
C ALA A 74 7.80 14.64 -9.31
N LEU A 75 7.09 15.71 -9.65
CA LEU A 75 5.78 16.02 -9.08
C LEU A 75 4.92 14.75 -9.12
N GLY A 76 4.58 14.21 -7.94
CA GLY A 76 3.86 12.93 -7.81
C GLY A 76 4.67 11.77 -7.23
N ASP A 77 5.94 11.94 -6.86
CA ASP A 77 6.74 10.84 -6.29
C ASP A 77 6.45 10.59 -4.79
N ALA A 78 6.03 11.59 -4.00
CA ALA A 78 5.84 11.43 -2.55
C ALA A 78 4.52 10.73 -2.19
N PRO A 79 4.48 9.90 -1.14
CA PRO A 79 3.23 9.55 -0.49
C PRO A 79 2.59 10.79 0.14
N GLN A 80 1.42 11.18 -0.36
CA GLN A 80 0.67 12.36 0.07
C GLN A 80 -0.81 12.19 -0.28
N CYS A 81 -1.64 13.06 0.27
CA CYS A 81 -3.06 13.15 -0.06
C CYS A 81 -3.30 14.08 -1.26
N GLY A 82 -4.54 14.08 -1.76
CA GLY A 82 -4.98 14.82 -2.92
C GLY A 82 -4.78 16.33 -2.81
N ASP A 83 -4.86 16.87 -1.59
CA ASP A 83 -4.59 18.27 -1.27
C ASP A 83 -3.09 18.59 -1.03
N GLY A 84 -2.21 17.57 -1.10
CA GLY A 84 -0.78 17.69 -0.86
C GLY A 84 -0.37 17.50 0.61
N THR A 85 -1.29 17.23 1.52
CA THR A 85 -0.96 16.91 2.93
C THR A 85 -0.26 15.56 3.04
N ALA A 86 0.50 15.37 4.13
CA ALA A 86 1.26 14.14 4.34
C ALA A 86 0.34 12.92 4.45
N PHE A 87 0.72 11.85 3.75
CA PHE A 87 0.04 10.56 3.89
C PHE A 87 0.54 9.82 5.15
N SER A 88 -0.34 8.99 5.71
CA SER A 88 -0.02 8.05 6.78
C SER A 88 -0.93 6.83 6.67
N PHE A 89 -0.60 5.77 7.38
CA PHE A 89 -1.49 4.61 7.49
C PHE A 89 -1.47 4.12 8.94
N TYR A 90 -2.34 3.16 9.26
CA TYR A 90 -2.41 2.64 10.61
C TYR A 90 -2.09 1.16 10.64
N ALA A 91 -1.40 0.75 11.69
CA ALA A 91 -1.08 -0.65 11.90
C ALA A 91 -1.19 -1.03 13.37
N THR A 92 -1.55 -2.28 13.63
CA THR A 92 -1.58 -2.85 14.97
C THR A 92 -1.15 -4.30 14.97
N ARG A 93 -0.59 -4.73 16.10
CA ARG A 93 -0.27 -6.13 16.34
C ARG A 93 -1.45 -6.84 16.96
N PRO A 94 -1.55 -8.18 16.80
CA PRO A 94 -2.50 -8.99 17.55
C PRO A 94 -2.42 -8.78 19.07
N THR A 95 -3.39 -9.30 19.79
CA THR A 95 -3.34 -9.38 21.25
C THR A 95 -2.10 -10.12 21.74
N GLN A 96 -1.67 -9.83 22.98
CA GLN A 96 -0.51 -10.48 23.61
C GLN A 96 -0.59 -12.02 23.52
N LYS A 97 -1.79 -12.58 23.70
CA LYS A 97 -2.07 -14.02 23.62
C LYS A 97 -1.89 -14.60 22.22
N ASN A 98 -2.12 -13.80 21.18
CA ASN A 98 -2.16 -14.22 19.78
C ASN A 98 -0.98 -13.66 18.95
N LEU A 99 0.05 -13.11 19.62
CA LEU A 99 1.19 -12.49 18.96
C LEU A 99 1.82 -13.42 17.92
N ASN A 100 1.94 -12.91 16.71
CA ASN A 100 2.67 -13.57 15.64
C ASN A 100 3.17 -12.53 14.63
N THR A 101 4.08 -12.95 13.75
CA THR A 101 4.63 -12.14 12.65
C THR A 101 4.26 -12.72 11.29
N LYS A 102 3.27 -13.62 11.26
CA LYS A 102 3.03 -14.54 10.14
C LYS A 102 1.71 -14.29 9.42
N LYS A 103 0.74 -13.71 10.11
CA LYS A 103 -0.59 -13.40 9.59
C LYS A 103 -0.76 -11.90 9.44
N LEU A 104 -1.07 -11.45 8.24
CA LEU A 104 -1.29 -10.04 7.90
C LEU A 104 -2.72 -9.85 7.41
N LEU A 105 -3.42 -8.85 7.93
CA LEU A 105 -4.69 -8.36 7.41
C LEU A 105 -4.41 -6.97 6.82
N ILE A 106 -4.54 -6.83 5.51
CA ILE A 106 -4.29 -5.59 4.77
C ILE A 106 -5.62 -5.09 4.23
N GLU A 107 -6.05 -3.90 4.67
CA GLU A 107 -7.35 -3.33 4.32
C GLU A 107 -7.20 -1.97 3.62
N PHE A 108 -7.69 -1.88 2.39
CA PHE A 108 -7.78 -0.64 1.63
C PHE A 108 -9.14 0.04 1.84
N VAL A 109 -9.13 1.25 2.38
CA VAL A 109 -10.35 2.02 2.65
C VAL A 109 -10.93 2.57 1.34
N GLY A 110 -12.25 2.54 1.21
CA GLY A 110 -12.97 3.13 0.08
C GLY A 110 -13.32 4.61 0.30
N GLY A 111 -14.03 5.21 -0.66
CA GLY A 111 -14.51 6.60 -0.51
C GLY A 111 -14.65 7.35 -1.83
N GLY A 112 -15.28 6.73 -2.84
CA GLY A 112 -15.53 7.37 -4.13
C GLY A 112 -14.28 7.53 -5.00
N ALA A 113 -14.38 8.40 -6.00
CA ALA A 113 -13.29 8.83 -6.86
C ALA A 113 -13.67 10.15 -7.54
N CYS A 114 -12.70 10.86 -8.09
CA CYS A 114 -12.92 12.06 -8.87
C CYS A 114 -11.97 12.15 -10.06
N TRP A 115 -12.42 12.72 -11.17
CA TRP A 115 -11.70 12.68 -12.45
C TRP A 115 -11.91 13.92 -13.32
N ASP A 116 -12.67 14.90 -12.83
CA ASP A 116 -12.91 16.20 -13.45
C ASP A 116 -13.12 17.26 -12.35
N ALA A 117 -13.13 18.55 -12.73
CA ALA A 117 -13.34 19.66 -11.81
C ALA A 117 -14.60 19.49 -10.95
N THR A 118 -15.70 19.02 -11.55
CA THR A 118 -17.00 18.91 -10.87
C THR A 118 -17.00 17.82 -9.81
N THR A 119 -16.50 16.63 -10.16
CA THR A 119 -16.40 15.49 -9.26
C THR A 119 -15.37 15.74 -8.17
N CYS A 120 -14.24 16.38 -8.49
CA CYS A 120 -13.22 16.69 -7.49
C CYS A 120 -13.68 17.81 -6.54
N GLY A 121 -14.46 18.79 -7.02
CA GLY A 121 -15.14 19.75 -6.16
C GLY A 121 -16.10 19.09 -5.16
N LYS A 122 -16.86 18.06 -5.60
CA LYS A 122 -17.75 17.28 -4.71
C LYS A 122 -17.00 16.39 -3.72
N MET A 123 -15.79 15.96 -4.08
CA MET A 123 -14.95 15.09 -3.26
C MET A 123 -13.87 15.84 -2.48
N ALA A 124 -13.92 17.18 -2.42
CA ALA A 124 -12.86 18.00 -1.86
C ALA A 124 -12.50 17.63 -0.40
N SER A 125 -13.50 17.32 0.44
CA SER A 125 -13.28 16.87 1.82
C SER A 125 -12.69 15.46 1.96
N TYR A 126 -12.62 14.70 0.87
CA TYR A 126 -11.99 13.38 0.79
C TYR A 126 -10.64 13.41 0.07
N LEU A 127 -10.12 14.61 -0.24
CA LEU A 127 -8.76 14.82 -0.74
C LEU A 127 -7.75 15.10 0.38
N THR A 128 -8.23 15.34 1.60
CA THR A 128 -7.40 15.53 2.80
C THR A 128 -7.21 14.20 3.52
N PHE A 129 -6.14 14.07 4.31
CA PHE A 129 -5.98 12.90 5.16
C PHE A 129 -7.18 12.75 6.12
N PRO A 130 -7.78 11.56 6.27
CA PRO A 130 -8.95 11.39 7.13
C PRO A 130 -8.53 11.32 8.61
N ASP A 131 -8.26 12.47 9.21
CA ASP A 131 -7.80 12.61 10.61
C ASP A 131 -8.73 11.97 11.65
N ARG A 132 -9.99 11.65 11.29
CA ARG A 132 -10.89 10.86 12.13
C ARG A 132 -10.27 9.53 12.61
N PHE A 133 -9.35 8.96 11.85
CA PHE A 133 -8.64 7.75 12.26
C PHE A 133 -7.60 7.98 13.38
N ASP A 134 -7.16 9.24 13.60
CA ASP A 134 -6.25 9.57 14.70
C ASP A 134 -6.91 9.38 16.07
N ALA A 135 -8.24 9.45 16.14
CA ALA A 135 -8.99 9.13 17.35
C ALA A 135 -8.81 7.67 17.82
N PHE A 136 -8.30 6.78 16.95
CA PHE A 136 -8.07 5.37 17.25
C PHE A 136 -6.65 5.08 17.71
N VAL A 137 -5.71 6.01 17.50
CA VAL A 137 -4.32 5.83 17.92
C VAL A 137 -4.27 5.61 19.43
N GLY A 138 -3.52 4.59 19.84
CA GLY A 138 -3.43 4.19 21.25
C GLY A 138 -4.56 3.28 21.74
N ARG A 139 -5.60 3.03 20.93
CA ARG A 139 -6.71 2.13 21.27
C ARG A 139 -6.55 0.76 20.60
N SER A 140 -7.21 -0.26 21.13
CA SER A 140 -7.37 -1.55 20.48
C SER A 140 -8.48 -1.54 19.44
N CYS A 141 -8.43 -2.49 18.50
CA CYS A 141 -9.50 -2.71 17.53
C CYS A 141 -10.87 -2.93 18.19
N THR A 142 -10.90 -3.69 19.29
CA THR A 142 -12.13 -3.98 20.03
C THR A 142 -12.70 -2.73 20.71
N GLU A 143 -11.86 -1.87 21.29
CA GLU A 143 -12.31 -0.60 21.89
C GLU A 143 -12.90 0.34 20.84
N VAL A 144 -12.28 0.42 19.67
CA VAL A 144 -12.79 1.23 18.55
C VAL A 144 -14.13 0.68 18.05
N GLN A 145 -14.22 -0.63 17.83
CA GLN A 145 -15.46 -1.29 17.42
C GLN A 145 -16.59 -1.05 18.42
N TYR A 146 -16.31 -1.21 19.71
CA TYR A 146 -17.29 -1.01 20.77
C TYR A 146 -17.76 0.45 20.82
N GLY A 147 -16.82 1.40 20.80
CA GLY A 147 -17.15 2.84 20.80
C GLY A 147 -17.95 3.26 19.56
N SER A 148 -17.63 2.70 18.39
CA SER A 148 -18.38 2.96 17.15
C SER A 148 -19.78 2.34 17.15
N SER A 149 -19.97 1.19 17.80
CA SER A 149 -21.28 0.54 17.92
C SER A 149 -22.21 1.24 18.92
N GLN A 150 -21.66 2.02 19.86
CA GLN A 150 -22.42 2.80 20.83
C GLN A 150 -22.78 4.19 20.31
N ASN A 151 -21.98 4.74 19.40
CA ASN A 151 -22.26 5.99 18.69
C ASN A 151 -23.28 5.75 17.56
N ASN A 152 -24.56 5.66 17.91
CA ASN A 152 -25.70 5.81 16.97
C ASN A 152 -25.81 7.27 16.49
N ASN A 153 -24.70 7.89 16.09
CA ASN A 153 -24.67 9.32 15.89
C ASN A 153 -25.38 9.69 14.59
N ASN A 154 -26.40 10.53 14.74
CA ASN A 154 -27.11 11.24 13.68
C ASN A 154 -26.22 12.25 12.92
N ASP A 155 -24.89 12.10 12.93
CA ASP A 155 -23.91 12.99 12.28
C ASP A 155 -23.44 12.48 10.90
N GLY A 156 -23.94 11.32 10.46
CA GLY A 156 -23.58 10.71 9.17
C GLY A 156 -22.24 9.95 9.17
N SER A 157 -21.58 9.79 10.33
CA SER A 157 -20.42 8.91 10.46
C SER A 157 -20.85 7.46 10.39
N PHE A 158 -20.44 6.77 9.31
CA PHE A 158 -20.60 5.32 9.20
C PHE A 158 -19.95 4.62 10.40
N PRO A 159 -20.64 3.67 11.07
CA PRO A 159 -20.02 2.87 12.11
C PRO A 159 -18.81 2.15 11.53
N LEU A 160 -17.63 2.40 12.10
CA LEU A 160 -16.40 1.77 11.67
C LEU A 160 -16.40 0.32 12.14
N ASN A 161 -16.60 -0.58 11.19
CA ASN A 161 -16.45 -2.00 11.41
C ASN A 161 -15.00 -2.39 11.09
N LEU A 162 -14.16 -2.50 12.12
CA LEU A 162 -12.77 -2.87 11.95
C LEU A 162 -12.65 -4.39 11.93
N LEU A 163 -12.26 -4.97 10.79
CA LEU A 163 -12.11 -6.42 10.65
C LEU A 163 -11.14 -7.03 11.68
N CYS A 164 -10.14 -6.27 12.15
CA CYS A 164 -9.22 -6.71 13.20
C CYS A 164 -9.88 -6.96 14.58
N ALA A 165 -11.14 -6.56 14.78
CA ALA A 165 -11.93 -6.88 15.97
C ALA A 165 -12.86 -8.09 15.78
N GLN A 166 -12.89 -8.70 14.59
CA GLN A 166 -13.95 -9.61 14.17
C GLN A 166 -13.46 -11.04 13.96
N GLN A 167 -14.41 -11.97 14.09
CA GLN A 167 -14.29 -13.32 13.56
C GLN A 167 -15.26 -13.47 12.39
N VAL A 168 -14.74 -13.89 11.22
CA VAL A 168 -15.55 -14.13 10.02
C VAL A 168 -15.46 -15.60 9.68
N GLY A 169 -16.58 -16.32 9.86
CA GLY A 169 -16.60 -17.77 9.77
C GLY A 169 -15.63 -18.41 10.77
N SER A 170 -14.72 -19.25 10.28
CA SER A 170 -13.67 -19.88 11.09
C SER A 170 -12.39 -19.03 11.24
N THR A 171 -12.33 -17.85 10.62
CA THR A 171 -11.14 -16.99 10.62
C THR A 171 -11.25 -15.93 11.70
N ASP A 172 -10.36 -15.99 12.69
CA ASP A 172 -10.24 -14.99 13.75
C ASP A 172 -9.21 -13.91 13.37
N PHE A 173 -9.68 -12.73 12.97
CA PHE A 173 -8.84 -11.61 12.56
C PHE A 173 -8.16 -10.88 13.72
N THR A 174 -8.57 -11.14 14.97
CA THR A 174 -7.85 -10.63 16.17
C THR A 174 -6.45 -11.25 16.30
N THR A 175 -6.19 -12.32 15.54
CA THR A 175 -4.88 -12.98 15.43
C THR A 175 -3.99 -12.41 14.32
N TYR A 176 -4.40 -11.37 13.60
CA TYR A 176 -3.65 -10.83 12.46
C TYR A 176 -2.94 -9.53 12.84
N ASN A 177 -1.75 -9.29 12.28
CA ASN A 177 -1.22 -7.94 12.24
C ASN A 177 -2.06 -7.17 11.24
N TYR A 178 -2.74 -6.14 11.70
CA TYR A 178 -3.68 -5.39 10.89
C TYR A 178 -3.02 -4.13 10.37
N ILE A 179 -3.13 -3.90 9.06
CA ILE A 179 -2.65 -2.72 8.35
C ILE A 179 -3.87 -2.16 7.61
N VAL A 180 -4.27 -0.94 7.94
CA VAL A 180 -5.34 -0.23 7.23
C VAL A 180 -4.77 0.98 6.50
N ILE A 181 -5.12 1.09 5.23
CA ILE A 181 -4.65 2.09 4.28
C ILE A 181 -5.80 3.07 4.03
N PRO A 182 -5.78 4.25 4.65
CA PRO A 182 -6.76 5.30 4.35
C PRO A 182 -6.65 5.76 2.89
N TYR A 183 -7.74 6.35 2.40
CA TYR A 183 -7.84 6.82 1.02
C TYR A 183 -8.13 8.31 1.01
N CYS A 184 -7.24 9.08 0.37
CA CYS A 184 -7.33 10.54 0.31
C CYS A 184 -6.91 11.11 -1.06
N THR A 185 -6.86 10.28 -2.10
CA THR A 185 -6.30 10.67 -3.42
C THR A 185 -7.31 10.59 -4.56
N GLN A 186 -8.52 10.08 -4.29
CA GLN A 186 -9.66 10.06 -5.22
C GLN A 186 -9.37 9.40 -6.59
N ASP A 187 -8.39 8.48 -6.63
CA ASP A 187 -7.84 7.79 -7.81
C ASP A 187 -7.81 6.25 -7.66
N VAL A 188 -8.71 5.74 -6.81
CA VAL A 188 -8.87 4.32 -6.43
C VAL A 188 -7.58 3.63 -5.98
N HIS A 189 -6.67 4.37 -5.32
CA HIS A 189 -5.34 3.91 -4.88
C HIS A 189 -4.37 3.55 -6.02
N THR A 190 -4.64 4.00 -7.24
CA THR A 190 -3.84 3.61 -8.42
C THR A 190 -3.13 4.76 -9.10
N GLY A 191 -3.49 6.00 -8.76
CA GLY A 191 -2.97 7.16 -9.45
C GLY A 191 -1.47 7.40 -9.24
N ASN A 192 -0.88 8.05 -10.24
CA ASN A 192 0.47 8.57 -10.24
C ASN A 192 0.56 9.86 -11.07
N ASN A 193 -0.29 10.84 -10.74
CA ASN A 193 -0.34 12.12 -11.43
C ASN A 193 -0.70 13.28 -10.50
N ILE A 194 -0.24 14.48 -10.83
CA ILE A 194 -0.82 15.72 -10.31
C ILE A 194 -1.61 16.35 -11.46
N MET A 195 -2.92 16.45 -11.29
CA MET A 195 -3.84 16.96 -12.31
C MET A 195 -4.28 18.38 -11.97
N THR A 196 -4.19 19.28 -12.94
CA THR A 196 -4.84 20.60 -12.88
C THR A 196 -6.08 20.55 -13.78
N TYR A 197 -7.25 20.65 -13.17
CA TYR A 197 -8.53 20.63 -13.87
C TYR A 197 -8.87 22.01 -14.46
N GLU A 198 -9.89 22.05 -15.33
CA GLU A 198 -10.26 23.23 -16.13
C GLU A 198 -10.58 24.49 -15.29
N ASP A 199 -11.07 24.31 -14.07
CA ASP A 199 -11.37 25.37 -13.11
C ASP A 199 -10.15 25.85 -12.31
N GLY A 200 -8.97 25.30 -12.58
CA GLY A 200 -7.73 25.56 -11.86
C GLY A 200 -7.54 24.69 -10.61
N THR A 201 -8.48 23.80 -10.28
CA THR A 201 -8.34 22.87 -9.15
C THR A 201 -7.16 21.95 -9.39
N VAL A 202 -6.22 21.90 -8.44
CA VAL A 202 -5.08 20.98 -8.48
C VAL A 202 -5.33 19.82 -7.54
N VAL A 203 -5.22 18.59 -8.05
CA VAL A 203 -5.39 17.36 -7.27
C VAL A 203 -4.20 16.43 -7.46
N ASN A 204 -3.66 15.94 -6.35
CA ASN A 204 -2.60 14.94 -6.32
C ASN A 204 -3.20 13.52 -6.35
N HIS A 205 -3.44 12.98 -7.54
CA HIS A 205 -3.83 11.58 -7.74
C HIS A 205 -2.61 10.67 -7.62
N VAL A 206 -2.13 10.44 -6.40
CA VAL A 206 -0.90 9.69 -6.10
C VAL A 206 -1.12 8.48 -5.18
N GLY A 207 -2.34 7.93 -5.18
CA GLY A 207 -2.73 6.78 -4.36
C GLY A 207 -1.88 5.54 -4.64
N GLY A 208 -1.35 5.41 -5.86
CA GLY A 208 -0.41 4.37 -6.20
C GLY A 208 0.92 4.48 -5.46
N GLN A 209 1.41 5.70 -5.22
CA GLN A 209 2.60 5.92 -4.38
C GLN A 209 2.32 5.63 -2.92
N ASN A 210 1.14 6.03 -2.42
CA ASN A 210 0.70 5.70 -1.06
C ASN A 210 0.69 4.18 -0.85
N MET A 211 0.07 3.43 -1.76
CA MET A 211 0.08 1.96 -1.74
C MET A 211 1.51 1.40 -1.73
N MET A 212 2.38 1.87 -2.62
CA MET A 212 3.77 1.37 -2.69
C MET A 212 4.57 1.68 -1.42
N ALA A 213 4.34 2.82 -0.78
CA ALA A 213 4.96 3.14 0.50
C ALA A 213 4.55 2.14 1.59
N VAL A 214 3.25 1.85 1.71
CA VAL A 214 2.75 0.84 2.66
C VAL A 214 3.31 -0.54 2.35
N LEU A 215 3.31 -0.97 1.09
CA LEU A 215 3.84 -2.28 0.70
C LEU A 215 5.33 -2.41 1.00
N ARG A 216 6.14 -1.38 0.74
CA ARG A 216 7.57 -1.37 1.12
C ARG A 216 7.76 -1.51 2.63
N TRP A 217 6.93 -0.82 3.43
CA TRP A 217 6.93 -0.99 4.87
C TRP A 217 6.55 -2.42 5.29
N ILE A 218 5.54 -3.01 4.66
CA ILE A 218 5.13 -4.39 4.90
C ILE A 218 6.28 -5.35 4.60
N PHE A 219 6.91 -5.24 3.43
CA PHE A 219 8.03 -6.09 3.01
C PHE A 219 9.20 -6.03 3.99
N LYS A 220 9.50 -4.84 4.52
CA LYS A 220 10.56 -4.64 5.51
C LYS A 220 10.23 -5.28 6.86
N ASN A 221 9.00 -5.12 7.35
CA ASN A 221 8.62 -5.52 8.71
C ASN A 221 8.11 -6.97 8.81
N PHE A 222 7.63 -7.54 7.71
CA PHE A 222 7.07 -8.88 7.65
C PHE A 222 7.70 -9.72 6.54
N PRO A 223 9.02 -10.00 6.56
CA PRO A 223 9.73 -10.62 5.44
C PRO A 223 9.36 -12.09 5.16
N LYS A 224 8.59 -12.73 6.05
CA LYS A 224 8.26 -14.17 5.98
C LYS A 224 6.84 -14.44 6.51
N PRO A 225 5.78 -13.82 5.94
CA PRO A 225 4.41 -14.14 6.34
C PRO A 225 4.08 -15.57 5.86
N SER A 226 3.14 -16.23 6.52
CA SER A 226 2.54 -17.48 6.03
C SER A 226 1.20 -17.23 5.35
N HIS A 227 0.46 -16.21 5.81
CA HIS A 227 -0.85 -15.88 5.29
C HIS A 227 -1.10 -14.37 5.28
N ILE A 228 -1.69 -13.89 4.19
CA ILE A 228 -2.11 -12.51 3.98
C ILE A 228 -3.59 -12.53 3.62
N ALA A 229 -4.43 -11.99 4.49
CA ALA A 229 -5.79 -11.60 4.16
C ALA A 229 -5.74 -10.18 3.57
N LEU A 230 -6.09 -10.06 2.30
CA LEU A 230 -6.11 -8.80 1.56
C LEU A 230 -7.56 -8.41 1.31
N THR A 231 -7.96 -7.21 1.71
CA THR A 231 -9.35 -6.77 1.59
C THR A 231 -9.45 -5.29 1.30
N GLY A 232 -10.62 -4.87 0.87
CA GLY A 232 -10.97 -3.47 0.67
C GLY A 232 -12.44 -3.35 0.33
N CYS A 233 -12.97 -2.14 0.48
CA CYS A 233 -14.35 -1.79 0.18
C CYS A 233 -14.40 -0.71 -0.91
N SER A 234 -15.31 -0.84 -1.87
CA SER A 234 -15.53 0.17 -2.92
C SER A 234 -14.24 0.50 -3.68
N ALA A 235 -13.79 1.76 -3.68
CA ALA A 235 -12.53 2.19 -4.29
C ALA A 235 -11.31 1.38 -3.78
N GLY A 236 -11.29 0.97 -2.52
CA GLY A 236 -10.23 0.13 -1.96
C GLY A 236 -10.28 -1.30 -2.52
N ALA A 237 -11.46 -1.84 -2.79
CA ALA A 237 -11.66 -3.13 -3.43
C ALA A 237 -11.19 -3.14 -4.90
N THR A 238 -11.38 -2.01 -5.59
CA THR A 238 -10.91 -1.82 -6.98
C THR A 238 -9.39 -1.96 -7.10
N ALA A 239 -8.62 -1.55 -6.08
CA ALA A 239 -7.15 -1.62 -6.08
C ALA A 239 -6.57 -3.04 -5.85
N LEU A 240 -7.39 -3.98 -5.36
CA LEU A 240 -6.89 -5.27 -4.87
C LEU A 240 -6.18 -6.13 -5.92
N PRO A 241 -6.58 -6.18 -7.22
CA PRO A 241 -5.83 -6.93 -8.22
C PRO A 241 -4.38 -6.45 -8.35
N ILE A 242 -4.15 -5.13 -8.23
CA ILE A 242 -2.80 -4.55 -8.28
C ILE A 242 -2.03 -4.90 -7.00
N ALA A 243 -2.62 -4.67 -5.83
CA ALA A 243 -2.00 -5.00 -4.54
C ALA A 243 -1.66 -6.49 -4.43
N TYR A 244 -2.57 -7.37 -4.87
CA TYR A 244 -2.36 -8.82 -4.93
C TYR A 244 -1.17 -9.17 -5.80
N SER A 245 -1.11 -8.63 -7.03
CA SER A 245 -0.02 -8.92 -7.96
C SER A 245 1.33 -8.48 -7.38
N LEU A 246 1.41 -7.29 -6.77
CA LEU A 246 2.64 -6.81 -6.12
C LEU A 246 3.07 -7.68 -4.93
N LEU A 247 2.12 -8.14 -4.10
CA LEU A 247 2.39 -9.07 -2.99
C LEU A 247 2.88 -10.43 -3.51
N GLN A 248 2.22 -10.97 -4.54
CA GLN A 248 2.55 -12.24 -5.18
C GLN A 248 3.95 -12.19 -5.82
N GLN A 249 4.25 -11.13 -6.56
CA GLN A 249 5.57 -10.89 -7.16
C GLN A 249 6.65 -10.82 -6.08
N HIS A 250 6.43 -10.04 -5.01
CA HIS A 250 7.43 -9.88 -3.96
C HIS A 250 7.68 -11.18 -3.18
N TYR A 251 6.64 -11.76 -2.59
CA TYR A 251 6.82 -12.89 -1.68
C TYR A 251 7.04 -14.22 -2.41
N ASN A 252 6.23 -14.51 -3.41
CA ASN A 252 6.16 -15.86 -3.99
C ASN A 252 7.07 -16.00 -5.22
N GLN A 253 7.26 -14.94 -6.01
CA GLN A 253 8.14 -15.00 -7.18
C GLN A 253 9.58 -14.57 -6.86
N PHE A 254 9.76 -13.39 -6.27
CA PHE A 254 11.10 -12.85 -5.97
C PHE A 254 11.75 -13.53 -4.76
N LEU A 255 11.04 -13.63 -3.63
CA LEU A 255 11.57 -14.30 -2.43
C LEU A 255 11.37 -15.82 -2.42
N VAL A 256 10.73 -16.37 -3.45
CA VAL A 256 10.47 -17.81 -3.64
C VAL A 256 9.87 -18.45 -2.38
N ARG A 257 8.75 -17.88 -1.91
CA ARG A 257 7.98 -18.37 -0.76
C ARG A 257 6.71 -19.08 -1.21
N ASN A 258 6.02 -19.67 -0.24
CA ASN A 258 4.67 -20.21 -0.39
C ASN A 258 3.73 -19.47 0.57
N VAL A 259 3.58 -18.16 0.37
CA VAL A 259 2.66 -17.32 1.14
C VAL A 259 1.27 -17.47 0.57
N GLN A 260 0.32 -17.86 1.42
CA GLN A 260 -1.09 -17.87 1.05
C GLN A 260 -1.62 -16.43 1.05
N ILE A 261 -2.20 -15.98 -0.06
CA ILE A 261 -2.85 -14.67 -0.15
C ILE A 261 -4.33 -14.91 -0.45
N SER A 262 -5.20 -14.53 0.49
CA SER A 262 -6.65 -14.65 0.37
C SER A 262 -7.25 -13.26 0.20
N THR A 263 -8.08 -13.06 -0.83
CA THR A 263 -8.63 -11.74 -1.16
C THR A 263 -10.14 -11.70 -0.95
N ILE A 264 -10.62 -10.65 -0.28
CA ILE A 264 -12.05 -10.31 -0.19
C ILE A 264 -12.23 -8.96 -0.86
N SER A 265 -12.96 -8.92 -1.98
CA SER A 265 -13.24 -7.69 -2.71
C SER A 265 -14.68 -7.28 -2.44
N ASP A 266 -14.88 -6.32 -1.53
CA ASP A 266 -16.21 -5.84 -1.18
C ASP A 266 -16.63 -4.69 -2.10
N SER A 267 -17.61 -4.95 -2.95
CA SER A 267 -18.24 -3.94 -3.81
C SER A 267 -17.26 -3.15 -4.72
N PRO A 268 -16.31 -3.80 -5.42
CA PRO A 268 -15.41 -3.12 -6.33
C PRO A 268 -16.14 -2.56 -7.55
N VAL A 269 -15.52 -1.59 -8.22
CA VAL A 269 -15.97 -1.09 -9.53
C VAL A 269 -14.98 -1.55 -10.59
N TYR A 270 -15.39 -2.54 -11.39
CA TYR A 270 -14.61 -3.03 -12.54
C TYR A 270 -15.29 -2.76 -13.89
N LEU A 271 -16.63 -2.68 -13.90
CA LEU A 271 -17.38 -2.27 -15.09
C LEU A 271 -17.46 -0.75 -15.10
N THR A 272 -16.79 -0.13 -16.07
CA THR A 272 -16.79 1.33 -16.23
C THR A 272 -17.20 1.68 -17.67
N PRO A 273 -17.97 2.77 -17.88
CA PRO A 273 -18.32 3.20 -19.23
C PRO A 273 -17.07 3.53 -20.05
N SER A 274 -17.10 3.24 -21.36
CA SER A 274 -16.02 3.60 -22.29
C SER A 274 -15.62 5.07 -22.19
N TYR A 275 -16.61 5.96 -22.01
CA TYR A 275 -16.38 7.39 -21.79
C TYR A 275 -15.40 7.66 -20.64
N PHE A 276 -15.54 6.97 -19.51
CA PHE A 276 -14.63 7.14 -18.37
C PHE A 276 -13.21 6.67 -18.72
N LEU A 277 -13.08 5.51 -19.36
CA LEU A 277 -11.79 4.95 -19.76
C LEU A 277 -11.04 5.85 -20.76
N GLU A 278 -11.78 6.48 -21.68
CA GLU A 278 -11.21 7.34 -22.72
C GLU A 278 -10.87 8.75 -22.23
N ASN A 279 -11.68 9.32 -21.34
CA ASN A 279 -11.62 10.76 -21.03
C ASN A 279 -11.17 11.09 -19.61
N ALA A 280 -11.26 10.14 -18.68
CA ALA A 280 -11.09 10.41 -17.25
C ALA A 280 -10.03 9.53 -16.59
N PHE A 281 -9.98 8.24 -16.93
CA PHE A 281 -9.05 7.31 -16.29
C PHE A 281 -7.57 7.67 -16.51
N GLY A 282 -7.26 8.26 -17.68
CA GLY A 282 -5.94 8.79 -17.98
C GLY A 282 -5.48 9.93 -17.05
N ASN A 283 -6.40 10.70 -16.45
CA ASN A 283 -6.08 11.81 -15.55
C ASN A 283 -5.38 11.32 -14.27
N TRP A 284 -5.59 10.06 -13.89
CA TRP A 284 -4.91 9.43 -12.75
C TRP A 284 -3.53 8.87 -13.11
N ASN A 285 -3.23 8.62 -14.39
CA ASN A 285 -1.98 7.98 -14.84
C ASN A 285 -1.64 6.67 -14.09
N PRO A 286 -2.52 5.65 -14.05
CA PRO A 286 -2.29 4.43 -13.27
C PRO A 286 -1.27 3.47 -13.91
N TRP A 287 -0.77 3.80 -15.10
CA TRP A 287 0.02 2.93 -15.96
C TRP A 287 1.30 2.44 -15.31
N GLN A 288 1.97 3.28 -14.50
CA GLN A 288 3.20 2.89 -13.84
C GLN A 288 3.00 1.64 -12.96
N LEU A 289 1.87 1.55 -12.25
CA LEU A 289 1.54 0.38 -11.44
C LEU A 289 1.08 -0.80 -12.30
N MET A 290 0.26 -0.56 -13.31
CA MET A 290 -0.20 -1.63 -14.22
C MET A 290 0.97 -2.31 -14.95
N TYR A 291 1.95 -1.54 -15.41
CA TYR A 291 3.15 -2.10 -16.02
C TYR A 291 3.99 -2.89 -15.03
N ARG A 292 4.10 -2.42 -13.77
CA ARG A 292 4.78 -3.19 -12.71
C ARG A 292 4.09 -4.52 -12.41
N THR A 293 2.77 -4.59 -12.51
CA THR A 293 2.03 -5.86 -12.32
C THR A 293 2.09 -6.77 -13.54
N GLY A 294 2.66 -6.31 -14.65
CA GLY A 294 2.68 -7.02 -15.93
C GLY A 294 1.32 -7.05 -16.63
N PHE A 295 0.38 -6.17 -16.26
CA PHE A 295 -0.93 -6.10 -16.87
C PHE A 295 -0.87 -5.40 -18.23
N PRO A 296 -1.23 -6.07 -19.35
CA PRO A 296 -1.14 -5.49 -20.69
C PRO A 296 -2.35 -4.60 -20.98
N TYR A 297 -2.42 -3.42 -20.34
CA TYR A 297 -3.57 -2.51 -20.43
C TYR A 297 -3.94 -2.16 -21.88
N GLU A 298 -2.95 -1.83 -22.71
CA GLU A 298 -3.17 -1.49 -24.13
C GLU A 298 -3.87 -2.59 -24.92
N THR A 299 -3.72 -3.86 -24.51
CA THR A 299 -4.37 -5.01 -25.15
C THR A 299 -5.84 -5.15 -24.73
N TRP A 300 -6.18 -4.78 -23.49
CA TRP A 300 -7.49 -5.08 -22.90
C TRP A 300 -8.39 -3.86 -22.66
N ARG A 301 -7.90 -2.63 -22.83
CA ARG A 301 -8.63 -1.40 -22.48
C ARG A 301 -9.98 -1.19 -23.19
N TYR A 302 -10.22 -1.88 -24.31
CA TYR A 302 -11.47 -1.81 -25.07
C TYR A 302 -12.15 -3.17 -25.21
N ASN A 303 -11.72 -4.17 -24.44
CA ASN A 303 -12.34 -5.49 -24.43
C ASN A 303 -13.39 -5.50 -23.32
N GLU A 304 -14.67 -5.48 -23.71
CA GLU A 304 -15.83 -5.53 -22.80
C GLU A 304 -15.98 -6.90 -22.12
#